data_AF-A0A5B8Z193-F1
#
_entry.id   AF-A0A5B8Z193-F1
#
_cell.length_a   1.000
_cell.length_b   1.000
_cell.length_c   1.000
_cell.angle_alpha   90.00
_cell.angle_beta   90.00
_cell.angle_gamma   90.00
#
_symmetry.space_group_name_H-M   'P 1'
#
loop_
_entity.id
_entity.type
_entity.pdbx_description
1 polymer ?
#
loop_
_entity_poly.entity_id
_entity_poly.type
_entity_poly.pdbx_seq_one_letter_code
_entity_poly.pdbx_strand_id
1 'polypeptide(L)'
;MSPSYFGENFEGGFFMEQPKLTIRIKPNSCESLTSYLIRLSNCNEIALLSLLNYLRVKKGYFQMSEFNLLDLTPVNNIDIDKLAYLTNLNKEILLSNTFFHSLNLFSDSDNLERARLMSGVFRSFLSYCPCCLKEKRYYNLLWKIDEINVCMEHSTKLQESCPRCFKKMHFKDIKAIGSCPYCYHSLIDADIEKVVPNDKDKWLTTFWSEVRKPRSDIIFPDELAIKILFILSNKNSEFDKKQLLKKLKNPGKIPVILQHARGSLSNKRTLHLSFIKEVLCEYRIDINELITLQVPDTFKQSILMKKKIKLASISCIAPWCSNFEKTGCLEKLVTNFKRRADSNDLLYYMYCPSCFCEYALNVNGETVERTNFIMGYNALKDLKHVNFHDISYKSGLSIDQLKRCIGYFSTRNVFEININHAICKESLLNLFEAAIKDGTNINVIKKWSIWNNYQEFLSYRYHHAVLAVEKSKVKKQKDAPVEKSNKINQLTTVEDTLKQFLTNDKDITINNVCSELKVSPETIRSWGGNELISTYKNMQKESRLEKQKNELNSRAKSFFKSNDKKKILNGDLYNYLGVGRTIVWRNHPELAYLFSEMRKEHNTLVQSQEKSDIGY
;
A
#
# COMPACT_ATOMS: atom_id res chain seq x y z
N MET A 1 -41.37 24.05 -40.77
CA MET A 1 -40.35 24.94 -41.34
C MET A 1 -39.92 25.91 -40.26
N SER A 2 -38.81 25.58 -39.61
CA SER A 2 -38.11 26.39 -38.62
C SER A 2 -36.95 27.11 -39.33
N PRO A 3 -36.76 28.42 -39.14
CA PRO A 3 -35.50 29.06 -39.48
C PRO A 3 -34.64 29.27 -38.24
N SER A 4 -33.45 28.69 -38.35
CA SER A 4 -32.23 28.91 -37.60
C SER A 4 -31.89 30.39 -37.33
N TYR A 5 -31.46 30.69 -36.11
CA TYR A 5 -30.55 31.81 -35.83
C TYR A 5 -29.25 31.26 -35.25
N PHE A 6 -28.20 31.34 -36.07
CA PHE A 6 -26.80 31.18 -35.68
C PHE A 6 -26.13 32.53 -35.89
N GLY A 7 -25.32 32.92 -34.90
CA GLY A 7 -24.18 33.83 -35.05
C GLY A 7 -24.47 35.31 -34.89
N GLU A 8 -23.98 35.89 -33.79
CA GLU A 8 -22.81 36.76 -33.89
C GLU A 8 -22.13 36.92 -32.51
N ASN A 9 -20.82 36.67 -32.52
CA ASN A 9 -19.93 36.68 -31.38
C ASN A 9 -19.60 38.13 -30.97
N PHE A 10 -19.88 38.49 -29.71
CA PHE A 10 -19.22 39.61 -29.06
C PHE A 10 -17.95 39.11 -28.37
N GLU A 11 -16.85 39.04 -29.14
CA GLU A 11 -15.50 39.03 -28.57
C GLU A 11 -15.09 40.48 -28.27
N GLY A 12 -15.33 40.89 -27.03
CA GLY A 12 -14.93 42.18 -26.48
C GLY A 12 -14.62 42.06 -25.00
N GLY A 13 -13.90 41.01 -24.61
CA GLY A 13 -13.46 40.81 -23.23
C GLY A 13 -12.28 41.72 -22.93
N PHE A 14 -12.54 42.81 -22.20
CA PHE A 14 -11.51 43.53 -21.45
C PHE A 14 -10.67 42.52 -20.65
N PHE A 15 -9.41 42.33 -21.03
CA PHE A 15 -8.42 41.70 -20.15
C PHE A 15 -8.22 42.64 -18.96
N MET A 16 -8.98 42.45 -17.88
CA MET A 16 -8.62 43.02 -16.59
C MET A 16 -7.24 42.45 -16.22
N GLU A 17 -6.21 43.28 -16.29
CA GLU A 17 -4.89 42.93 -15.75
C GLU A 17 -5.08 42.47 -14.30
N GLN A 18 -4.67 41.23 -14.02
CA GLN A 18 -4.73 40.69 -12.66
C GLN A 18 -3.92 41.61 -11.74
N PRO A 19 -4.44 42.00 -10.56
CA PRO A 19 -3.74 42.94 -9.68
C PRO A 19 -2.44 42.31 -9.17
N LYS A 20 -1.31 43.03 -9.34
CA LYS A 20 0.00 42.68 -8.75
C LYS A 20 0.11 43.21 -7.33
N LEU A 21 0.99 42.62 -6.52
CA LEU A 21 1.29 43.15 -5.18
C LEU A 21 2.10 44.45 -5.28
N THR A 22 1.80 45.42 -4.41
CA THR A 22 2.48 46.72 -4.37
C THR A 22 3.95 46.58 -3.98
N ILE A 23 4.23 45.80 -2.93
CA ILE A 23 5.59 45.52 -2.46
C ILE A 23 5.99 44.10 -2.85
N ARG A 24 7.05 43.98 -3.66
CA ARG A 24 7.53 42.70 -4.22
C ARG A 24 8.94 42.44 -3.74
N ILE A 25 9.05 41.72 -2.62
CA ILE A 25 10.34 41.30 -2.08
C ILE A 25 10.82 40.00 -2.74
N LYS A 26 12.14 39.81 -2.79
CA LYS A 26 12.75 38.55 -3.25
C LYS A 26 12.98 37.60 -2.06
N PRO A 27 12.82 36.28 -2.24
CA PRO A 27 13.25 35.30 -1.24
C PRO A 27 14.75 35.41 -0.97
N ASN A 28 15.16 35.20 0.28
CA ASN A 28 16.57 35.05 0.63
C ASN A 28 17.10 33.68 0.16
N SER A 29 18.43 33.57 0.04
CA SER A 29 19.07 32.28 -0.24
C SER A 29 18.72 31.27 0.85
N CYS A 30 18.25 30.09 0.43
CA CYS A 30 17.82 29.00 1.31
C CYS A 30 16.67 29.33 2.27
N GLU A 31 15.94 30.42 2.05
CA GLU A 31 14.71 30.72 2.79
C GLU A 31 13.62 29.68 2.49
N SER A 32 12.80 29.33 3.49
CA SER A 32 11.59 28.54 3.24
C SER A 32 10.50 29.36 2.58
N LEU A 33 9.72 28.77 1.66
CA LEU A 33 8.58 29.44 1.04
C LEU A 33 7.59 29.98 2.08
N THR A 34 7.37 29.25 3.17
CA THR A 34 6.54 29.71 4.29
C THR A 34 7.09 31.00 4.91
N SER A 35 8.40 31.07 5.20
CA SER A 35 9.04 32.29 5.72
C SER A 35 8.91 33.46 4.76
N TYR A 36 9.14 33.19 3.47
CA TYR A 36 9.00 34.19 2.42
C TYR A 36 7.57 34.76 2.36
N LEU A 37 6.55 33.89 2.37
CA LEU A 37 5.15 34.30 2.32
C LEU A 37 4.71 35.10 3.56
N ILE A 38 5.21 34.76 4.76
CA ILE A 38 4.97 35.56 5.97
C ILE A 38 5.55 36.98 5.79
N ARG A 39 6.80 37.10 5.33
CA ARG A 39 7.42 38.41 5.09
C ARG A 39 6.70 39.20 4.02
N LEU A 40 6.35 38.56 2.91
CA LEU A 40 5.64 39.17 1.79
C LEU A 40 4.28 39.71 2.24
N SER A 41 3.55 38.91 3.03
CA SER A 41 2.25 39.29 3.60
C SER A 41 2.38 40.50 4.53
N ASN A 42 3.36 40.47 5.45
CA ASN A 42 3.62 41.57 6.38
C ASN A 42 4.02 42.86 5.65
N CYS A 43 4.85 42.78 4.61
CA CYS A 43 5.25 43.94 3.83
C CYS A 43 4.10 44.56 3.04
N ASN A 44 3.06 43.79 2.70
CA ASN A 44 1.89 44.31 1.98
C ASN A 44 0.68 44.54 2.90
N GLU A 45 0.84 44.42 4.22
CA GLU A 45 -0.24 44.54 5.21
C GLU A 45 -1.45 43.62 4.95
N ILE A 46 -1.19 42.45 4.35
CA ILE A 46 -2.21 41.44 4.04
C ILE A 46 -2.11 40.31 5.07
N ALA A 47 -3.25 39.83 5.56
CA ALA A 47 -3.26 38.61 6.37
C ALA A 47 -2.79 37.41 5.54
N LEU A 48 -1.79 36.66 6.03
CA LEU A 48 -1.21 35.51 5.33
C LEU A 48 -2.25 34.49 4.85
N LEU A 49 -3.27 34.21 5.69
CA LEU A 49 -4.37 33.32 5.31
C LEU A 49 -5.16 33.82 4.11
N SER A 50 -5.40 35.13 4.03
CA SER A 50 -6.10 35.74 2.88
C SER A 50 -5.28 35.59 1.61
N LEU A 51 -3.96 35.81 1.68
CA LEU A 51 -3.05 35.58 0.56
C LEU A 51 -3.05 34.11 0.12
N LEU A 52 -2.94 33.16 1.07
CA LEU A 52 -2.96 31.73 0.77
C LEU A 52 -4.28 31.27 0.16
N ASN A 53 -5.40 31.78 0.66
CA ASN A 53 -6.72 31.51 0.09
C ASN A 53 -6.87 32.05 -1.33
N TYR A 54 -6.32 33.24 -1.60
CA TYR A 54 -6.31 33.82 -2.94
C TYR A 54 -5.49 33.00 -3.94
N LEU A 55 -4.42 32.36 -3.46
CA LEU A 55 -3.56 31.48 -4.26
C LEU A 55 -4.05 30.03 -4.32
N ARG A 56 -5.11 29.66 -3.60
CA ARG A 56 -5.47 28.26 -3.41
C ARG A 56 -5.97 27.60 -4.70
N VAL A 57 -5.46 26.40 -4.99
CA VAL A 57 -5.90 25.58 -6.15
C VAL A 57 -7.12 24.73 -5.80
N LYS A 58 -7.14 24.15 -4.59
CA LYS A 58 -8.20 23.25 -4.13
C LYS A 58 -9.45 24.03 -3.68
N LYS A 59 -10.65 23.48 -3.92
CA LYS A 59 -11.91 24.05 -3.39
C LYS A 59 -11.87 24.15 -1.85
N GLY A 60 -12.49 25.20 -1.30
CA GLY A 60 -12.53 25.49 0.15
C GLY A 60 -11.42 26.44 0.63
N TYR A 61 -11.28 26.59 1.96
CA TYR A 61 -10.31 27.49 2.60
C TYR A 61 -9.06 26.75 3.08
N PHE A 62 -7.92 27.45 3.03
CA PHE A 62 -6.63 27.06 3.57
C PHE A 62 -6.68 26.90 5.09
N GLN A 63 -6.30 25.72 5.56
CA GLN A 63 -6.22 25.42 6.98
C GLN A 63 -4.78 25.54 7.50
N MET A 64 -4.60 25.99 8.74
CA MET A 64 -3.27 26.08 9.38
C MET A 64 -2.54 24.73 9.44
N SER A 65 -3.27 23.62 9.51
CA SER A 65 -2.69 22.27 9.47
C SER A 65 -1.97 21.97 8.15
N GLU A 66 -2.31 22.66 7.07
CA GLU A 66 -1.73 22.48 5.73
C GLU A 66 -0.42 23.28 5.54
N PHE A 67 0.01 24.09 6.52
CA PHE A 67 1.23 24.92 6.43
C PHE A 67 2.48 24.12 6.09
N ASN A 68 2.63 22.93 6.69
CA ASN A 68 3.79 22.08 6.44
C ASN A 68 3.89 21.63 4.99
N LEU A 69 2.77 21.57 4.26
CA LEU A 69 2.74 21.13 2.88
C LEU A 69 3.24 22.21 1.91
N LEU A 70 3.25 23.49 2.30
CA LEU A 70 3.74 24.59 1.45
C LEU A 70 5.21 24.43 1.10
N ASP A 71 6.03 24.02 2.08
CA ASP A 71 7.47 23.83 1.84
C ASP A 71 7.79 22.45 1.24
N LEU A 72 6.80 21.55 1.14
CA LEU A 72 6.99 20.19 0.60
C LEU A 72 6.51 20.07 -0.84
N THR A 73 5.24 20.39 -1.04
CA THR A 73 4.51 20.20 -2.30
C THR A 73 3.61 21.42 -2.54
N PRO A 74 4.19 22.62 -2.73
CA PRO A 74 3.41 23.85 -2.84
C PRO A 74 2.38 23.80 -3.98
N VAL A 75 2.77 23.20 -5.11
CA VAL A 75 1.97 23.13 -6.35
C VAL A 75 0.59 22.47 -6.20
N ASN A 76 0.40 21.65 -5.16
CA ASN A 76 -0.87 20.98 -4.93
C ASN A 76 -1.85 21.82 -4.11
N ASN A 77 -1.35 22.83 -3.39
CA ASN A 77 -2.14 23.62 -2.46
C ASN A 77 -2.29 25.06 -2.92
N ILE A 78 -1.26 25.61 -3.57
CA ILE A 78 -1.23 26.97 -4.08
C ILE A 78 -0.80 27.01 -5.55
N ASP A 79 -1.36 27.96 -6.28
CA ASP A 79 -1.05 28.26 -7.65
C ASP A 79 0.26 29.05 -7.69
N ILE A 80 1.34 28.34 -8.02
CA ILE A 80 2.69 28.91 -8.07
C ILE A 80 2.85 29.87 -9.24
N ASP A 81 2.17 29.63 -10.37
CA ASP A 81 2.23 30.54 -11.52
C ASP A 81 1.54 31.86 -11.19
N LYS A 82 0.41 31.81 -10.47
CA LYS A 82 -0.25 33.00 -9.93
C LYS A 82 0.63 33.73 -8.91
N LEU A 83 1.30 33.03 -8.00
CA LEU A 83 2.22 33.65 -7.05
C LEU A 83 3.42 34.30 -7.76
N ALA A 84 3.98 33.63 -8.76
CA ALA A 84 5.06 34.14 -9.62
C ALA A 84 4.64 35.44 -10.32
N TYR A 85 3.42 35.47 -10.86
CA TYR A 85 2.85 36.67 -11.48
C TYR A 85 2.67 37.83 -10.48
N LEU A 86 2.08 37.56 -9.30
CA LEU A 86 1.86 38.58 -8.25
C LEU A 86 3.15 39.22 -7.76
N THR A 87 4.22 38.44 -7.69
CA THR A 87 5.52 38.83 -7.14
C THR A 87 6.51 39.27 -8.21
N ASN A 88 6.19 39.07 -9.49
CA ASN A 88 7.10 39.26 -10.62
C ASN A 88 8.41 38.46 -10.47
N LEU A 89 8.28 37.20 -10.05
CA LEU A 89 9.40 36.27 -9.87
C LEU A 89 9.26 35.08 -10.82
N ASN A 90 10.38 34.45 -11.15
CA ASN A 90 10.35 33.17 -11.84
C ASN A 90 9.86 32.09 -10.87
N LYS A 91 8.93 31.23 -11.33
CA LYS A 91 8.41 30.10 -10.54
C LYS A 91 9.51 29.20 -9.98
N GLU A 92 10.61 29.00 -10.71
CA GLU A 92 11.73 28.16 -10.28
C GLU A 92 12.42 28.72 -9.03
N ILE A 93 12.46 30.04 -8.88
CA ILE A 93 12.98 30.68 -7.66
C ILE A 93 12.08 30.27 -6.49
N LEU A 94 10.76 30.41 -6.63
CA LEU A 94 9.79 30.05 -5.58
C LEU A 94 9.85 28.56 -5.23
N LEU A 95 9.97 27.68 -6.23
CA LEU A 95 10.08 26.24 -6.02
C LEU A 95 11.42 25.85 -5.37
N SER A 96 12.51 26.56 -5.66
CA SER A 96 13.82 26.34 -5.02
C SER A 96 13.84 26.66 -3.52
N ASN A 97 12.85 27.44 -3.04
CA ASN A 97 12.57 27.70 -1.64
C ASN A 97 11.68 26.62 -0.98
N THR A 98 11.52 25.46 -1.63
CA THR A 98 10.78 24.29 -1.14
C THR A 98 11.55 22.98 -1.39
N PHE A 99 11.02 21.85 -0.91
CA PHE A 99 11.50 20.50 -1.19
C PHE A 99 10.90 19.88 -2.46
N PHE A 100 10.23 20.69 -3.31
CA PHE A 100 9.58 20.21 -4.52
C PHE A 100 10.55 19.45 -5.44
N HIS A 101 11.71 20.04 -5.76
CA HIS A 101 12.69 19.38 -6.64
C HIS A 101 13.27 18.11 -6.01
N SER A 102 13.38 18.06 -4.69
CA SER A 102 13.81 16.87 -3.96
C SER A 102 12.83 15.72 -4.13
N LEU A 103 11.52 16.00 -4.09
CA LEU A 103 10.49 14.99 -4.35
C LEU A 103 10.45 14.61 -5.82
N ASN A 104 10.58 15.58 -6.73
CA ASN A 104 10.52 15.37 -8.17
C ASN A 104 11.69 14.49 -8.67
N LEU A 105 12.88 14.65 -8.11
CA LEU A 105 14.08 13.85 -8.46
C LEU A 105 13.87 12.33 -8.28
N PHE A 106 13.06 11.93 -7.30
CA PHE A 106 12.90 10.53 -6.90
C PHE A 106 11.49 9.98 -7.14
N SER A 107 10.54 10.73 -7.72
CA SER A 107 9.14 10.31 -7.84
C SER A 107 8.70 10.14 -9.30
N ASP A 108 8.11 8.99 -9.60
CA ASP A 108 7.51 8.61 -10.90
C ASP A 108 5.99 8.90 -10.96
N SER A 109 5.42 9.55 -9.95
CA SER A 109 3.96 9.66 -9.83
C SER A 109 3.45 11.08 -10.05
N ASP A 110 2.34 11.19 -10.80
CA ASP A 110 1.47 12.38 -10.89
C ASP A 110 0.94 12.87 -9.51
N ASN A 111 1.17 12.12 -8.44
CA ASN A 111 0.76 12.43 -7.06
C ASN A 111 1.94 12.42 -6.08
N LEU A 112 2.77 13.47 -6.14
CA LEU A 112 3.89 13.74 -5.21
C LEU A 112 3.48 13.63 -3.72
N GLU A 113 2.22 13.91 -3.36
CA GLU A 113 1.72 13.80 -1.97
C GLU A 113 1.72 12.36 -1.42
N ARG A 114 1.61 11.34 -2.29
CA ARG A 114 1.53 9.93 -1.86
C ARG A 114 2.90 9.26 -1.79
N ALA A 115 3.93 9.90 -2.33
CA ALA A 115 5.31 9.48 -2.15
C ALA A 115 5.69 9.70 -0.69
N ARG A 116 5.47 8.70 0.17
CA ARG A 116 5.95 8.66 1.58
C ARG A 116 7.48 8.68 1.70
N LEU A 117 8.18 9.18 0.69
CA LEU A 117 9.62 9.27 0.50
C LEU A 117 10.30 10.00 1.64
N MET A 118 9.68 11.07 2.13
CA MET A 118 10.24 11.96 3.16
C MET A 118 9.49 11.87 4.49
N SER A 119 8.71 10.81 4.70
CA SER A 119 7.94 10.63 5.93
C SER A 119 8.87 10.54 7.15
N GLY A 120 8.69 11.39 8.15
CA GLY A 120 9.55 11.39 9.34
C GLY A 120 10.94 11.97 9.14
N VAL A 121 11.22 12.59 7.98
CA VAL A 121 12.45 13.39 7.77
C VAL A 121 12.31 14.79 8.37
N PHE A 122 11.09 15.31 8.40
CA PHE A 122 10.80 16.67 8.85
C PHE A 122 10.42 16.72 10.32
N ARG A 123 10.97 17.70 11.03
CA ARG A 123 10.60 18.00 12.41
C ARG A 123 9.27 18.75 12.46
N SER A 124 8.52 18.55 13.55
CA SER A 124 7.21 19.20 13.77
C SER A 124 7.31 20.58 14.43
N PHE A 125 8.48 20.92 14.98
CA PHE A 125 8.73 22.15 15.72
C PHE A 125 9.70 23.05 14.93
N LEU A 126 9.54 24.35 15.08
CA LEU A 126 10.42 25.35 14.52
C LEU A 126 11.81 25.22 15.15
N SER A 127 12.83 25.12 14.32
CA SER A 127 14.23 25.32 14.71
C SER A 127 14.76 26.58 14.04
N TYR A 128 15.53 27.38 14.78
CA TYR A 128 16.02 28.66 14.28
C TYR A 128 17.40 29.03 14.82
N CYS A 129 18.12 29.87 14.06
CA CYS A 129 19.34 30.52 14.51
C CYS A 129 19.06 31.98 14.91
N PRO A 130 19.35 32.41 16.14
CA PRO A 130 19.15 33.80 16.57
C PRO A 130 19.96 34.80 15.72
N CYS A 131 21.18 34.41 15.30
CA CYS A 131 22.06 35.23 14.47
C CYS A 131 21.45 35.51 13.08
N CYS A 132 21.02 34.47 12.35
CA CYS A 132 20.35 34.64 11.05
C CYS A 132 19.08 35.51 11.17
N LEU A 133 18.31 35.33 12.26
CA LEU A 133 17.12 36.14 12.49
C LEU A 133 17.48 37.61 12.71
N LYS A 134 18.56 37.90 13.43
CA LYS A 134 19.09 39.26 13.62
C LYS A 134 19.49 39.92 12.31
N GLU A 135 20.17 39.18 11.44
CA GLU A 135 20.75 39.71 10.20
C GLU A 135 19.71 39.93 9.09
N LYS A 136 18.88 38.92 8.82
CA LYS A 136 18.07 38.86 7.59
C LYS A 136 16.59 38.56 7.84
N ARG A 137 16.19 38.26 9.09
CA ARG A 137 14.81 37.96 9.50
C ARG A 137 14.10 36.96 8.59
N TYR A 138 14.64 35.75 8.46
CA TYR A 138 13.99 34.62 7.77
C TYR A 138 14.27 33.29 8.45
N TYR A 139 13.49 32.26 8.11
CA TYR A 139 13.77 30.87 8.48
C TYR A 139 14.34 30.09 7.30
N ASN A 140 15.50 29.45 7.51
CA ASN A 140 16.13 28.60 6.51
C ASN A 140 15.30 27.31 6.31
N LEU A 141 15.08 26.93 5.06
CA LEU A 141 14.34 25.74 4.67
C LEU A 141 14.93 24.46 5.26
N LEU A 142 16.26 24.35 5.29
CA LEU A 142 16.96 23.15 5.76
C LEU A 142 16.75 22.88 7.25
N TRP A 143 16.41 23.91 8.04
CA TRP A 143 16.10 23.73 9.47
C TRP A 143 14.80 22.97 9.72
N LYS A 144 13.99 22.72 8.69
CA LYS A 144 12.84 21.81 8.77
C LYS A 144 13.24 20.34 8.85
N ILE A 145 14.48 20.00 8.55
CA ILE A 145 14.98 18.62 8.56
C ILE A 145 15.42 18.28 9.97
N ASP A 146 14.91 17.18 10.52
CA ASP A 146 15.10 16.79 11.94
C ASP A 146 16.58 16.58 12.34
N GLU A 147 17.40 16.20 11.37
CA GLU A 147 18.83 15.91 11.60
C GLU A 147 19.72 17.16 11.55
N ILE A 148 19.24 18.27 10.96
CA ILE A 148 20.02 19.50 10.84
C ILE A 148 19.84 20.34 12.11
N ASN A 149 20.77 20.21 13.04
CA ASN A 149 20.70 20.87 14.37
C ASN A 149 21.70 22.00 14.55
N VAL A 150 22.49 22.32 13.52
CA VAL A 150 23.53 23.35 13.54
C VAL A 150 23.31 24.31 12.38
N CYS A 151 23.41 25.61 12.65
CA CYS A 151 23.50 26.63 11.62
C CYS A 151 24.92 26.65 11.05
N MET A 152 25.08 26.31 9.76
CA MET A 152 26.39 26.30 9.11
C MET A 152 26.96 27.69 8.83
N GLU A 153 26.14 28.73 8.76
CA GLU A 153 26.60 30.11 8.54
C GLU A 153 27.24 30.69 9.82
N HIS A 154 26.65 30.40 10.99
CA HIS A 154 27.10 30.98 12.26
C HIS A 154 27.82 29.99 13.18
N SER A 155 27.88 28.71 12.82
CA SER A 155 28.44 27.62 13.63
C SER A 155 27.82 27.59 15.03
N THR A 156 26.49 27.55 15.08
CA THR A 156 25.71 27.60 16.34
C THR A 156 24.65 26.52 16.35
N LYS A 157 24.32 26.02 17.54
CA LYS A 157 23.20 25.09 17.70
C LYS A 157 21.88 25.80 17.48
N LEU A 158 20.98 25.17 16.73
CA LEU A 158 19.65 25.70 16.48
C LEU A 158 18.79 25.60 17.75
N GLN A 159 17.98 26.63 17.97
CA GLN A 159 17.05 26.73 19.10
C GLN A 159 15.66 26.26 18.69
N GLU A 160 14.96 25.54 19.57
CA GLU A 160 13.57 25.06 19.33
C GLU A 160 12.53 25.71 20.24
N SER A 161 12.99 26.39 21.29
CA SER A 161 12.16 26.96 22.35
C SER A 161 12.37 28.46 22.43
N CYS A 162 11.31 29.18 22.80
CA CYS A 162 11.43 30.61 23.10
C CYS A 162 12.31 30.84 24.34
N PRO A 163 13.24 31.81 24.34
CA PRO A 163 14.12 32.06 25.48
C PRO A 163 13.40 32.62 26.71
N ARG A 164 12.18 33.14 26.56
CA ARG A 164 11.40 33.72 27.66
C ARG A 164 10.37 32.77 28.23
N CYS A 165 9.55 32.13 27.37
CA CYS A 165 8.48 31.25 27.84
C CYS A 165 8.83 29.77 27.78
N PHE A 166 10.00 29.41 27.23
CA PHE A 166 10.53 28.05 27.09
C PHE A 166 9.65 27.06 26.32
N LYS A 167 8.52 27.51 25.75
CA LYS A 167 7.64 26.69 24.93
C LYS A 167 8.27 26.41 23.57
N LYS A 168 8.18 25.14 23.13
CA LYS A 168 8.46 24.74 21.76
C LYS A 168 7.39 25.28 20.80
N MET A 169 7.82 25.77 19.65
CA MET A 169 6.92 26.42 18.69
C MET A 169 6.65 25.50 17.52
N HIS A 170 5.38 25.30 17.14
CA HIS A 170 5.09 24.60 15.89
C HIS A 170 5.13 25.56 14.71
N PHE A 171 5.52 25.06 13.53
CA PHE A 171 5.52 25.85 12.30
C PHE A 171 4.15 26.46 11.97
N LYS A 172 3.06 25.75 12.25
CA LYS A 172 1.67 26.21 12.03
C LYS A 172 1.26 27.41 12.88
N ASP A 173 1.96 27.64 14.00
CA ASP A 173 1.60 28.71 14.95
C ASP A 173 2.35 30.01 14.64
N ILE A 174 3.33 29.98 13.71
CA ILE A 174 4.17 31.13 13.37
C ILE A 174 3.38 32.14 12.55
N LYS A 175 3.19 33.34 13.13
CA LYS A 175 2.51 34.48 12.48
C LYS A 175 3.46 35.57 12.01
N ALA A 176 4.60 35.71 12.68
CA ALA A 176 5.60 36.72 12.39
C ALA A 176 7.00 36.11 12.52
N ILE A 177 7.92 36.53 11.66
CA ILE A 177 9.30 36.03 11.70
C ILE A 177 10.03 36.64 12.89
N GLY A 178 10.68 35.78 13.67
CA GLY A 178 11.53 36.20 14.77
C GLY A 178 10.78 36.54 16.07
N SER A 179 9.49 36.24 16.16
CA SER A 179 8.69 36.46 17.37
C SER A 179 8.05 35.16 17.83
N CYS A 180 8.04 34.93 19.15
CA CYS A 180 7.36 33.77 19.73
C CYS A 180 5.83 33.88 19.53
N PRO A 181 5.14 32.84 19.03
CA PRO A 181 3.70 32.89 18.80
C PRO A 181 2.86 32.87 20.09
N TYR A 182 3.47 32.56 21.24
CA TYR A 182 2.75 32.41 22.51
C TYR A 182 2.94 33.60 23.46
N CYS A 183 4.15 34.17 23.53
CA CYS A 183 4.45 35.30 24.42
C CYS A 183 4.95 36.55 23.67
N TYR A 184 5.01 36.51 22.34
CA TYR A 184 5.43 37.60 21.46
C TYR A 184 6.86 38.13 21.68
N HIS A 185 7.63 37.51 22.57
CA HIS A 185 9.01 37.86 22.80
C HIS A 185 9.88 37.56 21.58
N SER A 186 10.89 38.41 21.36
CA SER A 186 11.86 38.27 20.28
C SER A 186 12.63 36.96 20.42
N LEU A 187 12.77 36.23 19.31
CA LEU A 187 13.58 35.03 19.23
C LEU A 187 15.07 35.35 18.99
N ILE A 188 15.38 36.61 18.66
CA ILE A 188 16.75 37.08 18.45
C ILE A 188 17.53 37.11 19.79
N ASP A 189 16.81 37.27 20.90
CA ASP A 189 17.39 37.41 22.24
C ASP A 189 17.76 36.06 22.87
N ALA A 190 17.67 34.96 22.11
CA ALA A 190 18.02 33.64 22.60
C ALA A 190 19.54 33.44 22.69
N ASP A 191 19.96 32.70 23.71
CA ASP A 191 21.37 32.40 23.95
C ASP A 191 22.00 31.66 22.78
N ILE A 192 23.26 32.01 22.50
CA ILE A 192 24.01 31.50 21.36
C ILE A 192 25.02 30.47 21.85
N GLU A 193 24.71 29.18 21.64
CA GLU A 193 25.66 28.07 21.86
C GLU A 193 26.50 27.86 20.59
N LYS A 194 27.79 28.24 20.64
CA LYS A 194 28.74 28.02 19.54
C LYS A 194 29.16 26.55 19.48
N VAL A 195 29.15 25.98 18.28
CA VAL A 195 29.48 24.57 18.03
C VAL A 195 30.33 24.47 16.76
N VAL A 196 31.36 23.62 16.77
CA VAL A 196 32.13 23.29 15.56
C VAL A 196 31.38 22.21 14.78
N PRO A 197 30.88 22.47 13.55
CA PRO A 197 30.16 21.46 12.78
C PRO A 197 31.07 20.27 12.44
N ASN A 198 30.61 19.05 12.72
CA ASN A 198 31.36 17.84 12.38
C ASN A 198 31.22 17.49 10.88
N ASP A 199 31.95 16.48 10.41
CA ASP A 199 31.92 16.08 9.00
C ASP A 199 30.55 15.57 8.54
N LYS A 200 29.78 14.96 9.44
CA LYS A 200 28.40 14.53 9.16
C LYS A 200 27.47 15.73 8.99
N ASP A 201 27.59 16.78 9.80
CA ASP A 201 26.79 18.00 9.68
C ASP A 201 27.05 18.71 8.34
N LYS A 202 28.35 18.78 7.96
CA LYS A 202 28.76 19.30 6.65
C LYS A 202 28.18 18.48 5.52
N TRP A 203 28.35 17.15 5.56
CA TRP A 203 27.84 16.26 4.53
C TRP A 203 26.31 16.33 4.40
N LEU A 204 25.57 16.35 5.52
CA LEU A 204 24.10 16.48 5.52
C LEU A 204 23.64 17.79 4.89
N THR A 205 24.28 18.91 5.27
CA THR A 205 23.92 20.22 4.71
C THR A 205 24.19 20.27 3.21
N THR A 206 25.31 19.70 2.76
CA THR A 206 25.65 19.60 1.33
C THR A 206 24.65 18.71 0.59
N PHE A 207 24.37 17.51 1.11
CA PHE A 207 23.41 16.57 0.53
C PHE A 207 22.05 17.24 0.28
N TRP A 208 21.48 17.88 1.30
CA TRP A 208 20.18 18.53 1.20
C TRP A 208 20.20 19.79 0.32
N SER A 209 21.33 20.50 0.28
CA SER A 209 21.49 21.64 -0.63
C SER A 209 21.53 21.22 -2.09
N GLU A 210 22.19 20.10 -2.40
CA GLU A 210 22.27 19.56 -3.76
C GLU A 210 20.95 18.92 -4.21
N VAL A 211 20.31 18.11 -3.38
CA VAL A 211 19.04 17.41 -3.70
C VAL A 211 17.88 18.39 -3.95
N ARG A 212 17.98 19.63 -3.46
CA ARG A 212 16.99 20.70 -3.66
C ARG A 212 17.13 21.45 -4.98
N LYS A 213 18.28 21.37 -5.64
CA LYS A 213 18.52 22.17 -6.85
C LYS A 213 17.54 21.78 -7.96
N PRO A 214 17.08 22.76 -8.77
CA PRO A 214 16.28 22.45 -9.94
C PRO A 214 17.10 21.61 -10.92
N ARG A 215 16.53 20.48 -11.35
CA ARG A 215 17.15 19.52 -12.27
C ARG A 215 16.08 18.93 -13.19
N SER A 216 16.48 18.60 -14.41
CA SER A 216 15.68 17.85 -15.37
C SER A 216 15.76 16.34 -15.14
N ASP A 217 16.77 15.88 -14.39
CA ASP A 217 16.97 14.46 -14.12
C ASP A 217 15.88 13.92 -13.19
N ILE A 218 15.30 12.78 -13.58
CA ILE A 218 14.37 12.01 -12.76
C ILE A 218 14.97 10.60 -12.65
N ILE A 219 15.15 10.11 -11.42
CA ILE A 219 15.61 8.74 -11.18
C ILE A 219 14.40 7.86 -10.90
N PHE A 220 14.14 6.91 -11.79
CA PHE A 220 13.03 5.97 -11.60
C PHE A 220 13.26 5.05 -10.38
N PRO A 221 12.19 4.61 -9.69
CA PRO A 221 12.32 3.85 -8.44
C PRO A 221 13.08 2.52 -8.58
N ASP A 222 12.93 1.84 -9.72
CA ASP A 222 13.62 0.60 -10.07
C ASP A 222 15.10 0.85 -10.40
N GLU A 223 15.39 1.87 -11.21
CA GLU A 223 16.75 2.31 -11.51
C GLU A 223 17.50 2.71 -10.23
N LEU A 224 16.87 3.51 -9.37
CA LEU A 224 17.40 3.89 -8.07
C LEU A 224 17.73 2.66 -7.22
N ALA A 225 16.82 1.68 -7.16
CA ALA A 225 17.06 0.46 -6.41
C ALA A 225 18.23 -0.36 -6.97
N ILE A 226 18.39 -0.41 -8.29
CA ILE A 226 19.55 -1.04 -8.95
C ILE A 226 20.84 -0.30 -8.60
N LYS A 227 20.87 1.04 -8.71
CA LYS A 227 22.04 1.86 -8.34
C LYS A 227 22.43 1.66 -6.87
N ILE A 228 21.45 1.65 -5.97
CA ILE A 228 21.69 1.38 -4.55
C ILE A 228 22.24 -0.03 -4.32
N LEU A 229 21.69 -1.07 -4.98
CA LEU A 229 22.25 -2.42 -4.89
C LEU A 229 23.69 -2.49 -5.42
N PHE A 230 24.00 -1.77 -6.50
CA PHE A 230 25.34 -1.71 -7.07
C PHE A 230 26.34 -1.07 -6.10
N ILE A 231 25.96 0.03 -5.45
CA ILE A 231 26.75 0.67 -4.38
C ILE A 231 26.98 -0.29 -3.22
N LEU A 232 25.92 -0.92 -2.72
CA LEU A 232 26.00 -1.86 -1.60
C LEU A 232 26.86 -3.10 -1.94
N SER A 233 26.85 -3.53 -3.21
CA SER A 233 27.73 -4.57 -3.75
C SER A 233 29.16 -4.10 -4.00
N ASN A 234 29.55 -2.91 -3.54
CA ASN A 234 30.88 -2.32 -3.74
C ASN A 234 31.26 -2.20 -5.22
N LYS A 235 30.28 -1.90 -6.08
CA LYS A 235 30.44 -1.73 -7.53
C LYS A 235 30.94 -3.01 -8.26
N ASN A 236 30.67 -4.20 -7.72
CA ASN A 236 30.97 -5.48 -8.38
C ASN A 236 30.18 -5.67 -9.68
N SER A 237 30.76 -6.40 -10.65
CA SER A 237 30.15 -6.66 -11.97
C SER A 237 28.92 -7.58 -11.93
N GLU A 238 28.80 -8.40 -10.89
CA GLU A 238 27.68 -9.33 -10.67
C GLU A 238 27.10 -9.21 -9.25
N PHE A 239 25.79 -9.41 -9.14
CA PHE A 239 25.09 -9.36 -7.87
C PHE A 239 25.17 -10.70 -7.12
N ASP A 240 25.95 -10.74 -6.04
CA ASP A 240 25.93 -11.86 -5.08
C ASP A 240 25.17 -11.49 -3.80
N LYS A 241 23.94 -12.03 -3.70
CA LYS A 241 23.08 -11.88 -2.52
C LYS A 241 23.73 -12.41 -1.24
N LYS A 242 24.45 -13.54 -1.29
CA LYS A 242 25.02 -14.18 -0.10
C LYS A 242 26.16 -13.33 0.46
N GLN A 243 27.05 -12.84 -0.41
CA GLN A 243 28.13 -11.96 -0.03
C GLN A 243 27.59 -10.64 0.56
N LEU A 244 26.54 -10.09 -0.05
CA LEU A 244 25.92 -8.86 0.42
C LEU A 244 25.28 -9.00 1.81
N LEU A 245 24.55 -10.10 2.05
CA LEU A 245 23.92 -10.36 3.36
C LEU A 245 24.92 -10.51 4.51
N LYS A 246 26.16 -10.97 4.22
CA LYS A 246 27.22 -11.09 5.23
C LYS A 246 27.81 -9.74 5.65
N LYS A 247 27.76 -8.73 4.78
CA LYS A 247 28.42 -7.43 5.00
C LYS A 247 27.51 -6.36 5.60
N LEU A 248 26.19 -6.51 5.45
CA LEU A 248 25.24 -5.47 5.83
C LEU A 248 24.83 -5.55 7.30
N LYS A 249 24.81 -4.39 7.96
CA LYS A 249 24.26 -4.21 9.32
C LYS A 249 22.76 -4.51 9.40
N ASN A 250 22.01 -4.31 8.30
CA ASN A 250 20.55 -4.46 8.23
C ASN A 250 20.09 -5.32 7.03
N PRO A 251 20.29 -6.66 7.06
CA PRO A 251 19.99 -7.54 5.93
C PRO A 251 18.50 -7.61 5.56
N GLY A 252 17.60 -7.27 6.49
CA GLY A 252 16.15 -7.32 6.29
C GLY A 252 15.61 -6.39 5.20
N LYS A 253 16.35 -5.33 4.82
CA LYS A 253 15.93 -4.39 3.77
C LYS A 253 16.21 -4.91 2.34
N ILE A 254 17.13 -5.86 2.17
CA ILE A 254 17.55 -6.36 0.84
C ILE A 254 16.43 -6.98 0.01
N PRO A 255 15.55 -7.84 0.55
CA PRO A 255 14.43 -8.39 -0.22
C PRO A 255 13.52 -7.31 -0.80
N VAL A 256 13.27 -6.23 -0.05
CA VAL A 256 12.43 -5.11 -0.50
C VAL A 256 13.11 -4.37 -1.65
N ILE A 257 14.40 -4.04 -1.51
CA ILE A 257 15.17 -3.35 -2.56
C ILE A 257 15.23 -4.21 -3.84
N LEU A 258 15.41 -5.53 -3.71
CA LEU A 258 15.37 -6.44 -4.85
C LEU A 258 13.99 -6.49 -5.53
N GLN A 259 12.91 -6.34 -4.77
CA GLN A 259 11.57 -6.25 -5.36
C GLN A 259 11.36 -4.92 -6.09
N HIS A 260 11.88 -3.80 -5.57
CA HIS A 260 11.91 -2.51 -6.29
C HIS A 260 12.71 -2.62 -7.59
N ALA A 261 13.94 -3.13 -7.52
CA ALA A 261 14.83 -3.28 -8.68
C ALA A 261 14.24 -4.20 -9.77
N ARG A 262 13.37 -5.16 -9.40
CA ARG A 262 12.70 -6.08 -10.33
C ARG A 262 11.33 -5.61 -10.80
N GLY A 263 10.86 -4.45 -10.32
CA GLY A 263 9.51 -3.98 -10.57
C GLY A 263 8.40 -4.95 -10.11
N SER A 264 8.67 -5.81 -9.11
CA SER A 264 7.75 -6.89 -8.73
C SER A 264 6.78 -6.52 -7.59
N LEU A 265 6.79 -5.26 -7.16
CA LEU A 265 5.86 -4.76 -6.14
C LEU A 265 4.50 -4.45 -6.75
N SER A 266 3.42 -4.91 -6.11
CA SER A 266 2.05 -4.59 -6.50
C SER A 266 1.72 -3.09 -6.40
N ASN A 267 2.40 -2.38 -5.50
CA ASN A 267 2.34 -0.93 -5.38
C ASN A 267 3.71 -0.34 -5.75
N LYS A 268 3.79 0.44 -6.83
CA LYS A 268 4.96 1.24 -7.17
C LYS A 268 5.22 2.23 -6.02
N ARG A 269 6.28 1.99 -5.25
CA ARG A 269 6.75 2.89 -4.19
C ARG A 269 8.21 3.22 -4.44
N THR A 270 8.64 4.35 -3.93
CA THR A 270 10.04 4.77 -3.93
C THR A 270 10.74 4.31 -2.65
N LEU A 271 12.06 4.10 -2.71
CA LEU A 271 12.85 3.84 -1.51
C LEU A 271 12.82 5.07 -0.60
N HIS A 272 12.73 4.87 0.71
CA HIS A 272 12.67 5.98 1.66
C HIS A 272 13.97 6.81 1.62
N LEU A 273 13.86 8.13 1.65
CA LEU A 273 15.02 9.02 1.48
C LEU A 273 16.03 8.90 2.62
N SER A 274 15.58 8.63 3.85
CA SER A 274 16.49 8.32 4.96
C SER A 274 17.40 7.12 4.65
N PHE A 275 16.87 6.09 3.99
CA PHE A 275 17.66 4.91 3.62
C PHE A 275 18.64 5.23 2.50
N ILE A 276 18.22 5.96 1.47
CA ILE A 276 19.11 6.40 0.37
C ILE A 276 20.28 7.20 0.97
N LYS A 277 19.96 8.21 1.79
CA LYS A 277 20.92 9.06 2.47
C LYS A 277 21.88 8.27 3.38
N GLU A 278 21.38 7.31 4.15
CA GLU A 278 22.21 6.42 4.99
C GLU A 278 23.27 5.69 4.16
N VAL A 279 22.86 5.08 3.04
CA VAL A 279 23.76 4.35 2.14
C VAL A 279 24.78 5.31 1.51
N LEU A 280 24.35 6.45 1.00
CA LEU A 280 25.24 7.43 0.39
C LEU A 280 26.26 7.99 1.38
N CYS A 281 25.85 8.27 2.62
CA CYS A 281 26.75 8.74 3.67
C CYS A 281 27.77 7.67 4.08
N GLU A 282 27.36 6.41 4.20
CA GLU A 282 28.25 5.28 4.56
C GLU A 282 29.31 5.03 3.49
N TYR A 283 28.94 5.14 2.20
CA TYR A 283 29.84 4.92 1.07
C TYR A 283 30.50 6.20 0.55
N ARG A 284 30.28 7.35 1.20
CA ARG A 284 30.80 8.68 0.82
C ARG A 284 30.50 9.08 -0.64
N ILE A 285 29.31 8.72 -1.11
CA ILE A 285 28.83 9.04 -2.45
C ILE A 285 27.94 10.29 -2.35
N ASP A 286 28.16 11.27 -3.21
CA ASP A 286 27.29 12.44 -3.31
C ASP A 286 26.10 12.22 -4.26
N ILE A 287 25.14 13.15 -4.27
CA ILE A 287 23.94 12.99 -5.10
C ILE A 287 24.24 13.06 -6.61
N ASN A 288 25.25 13.84 -7.02
CA ASN A 288 25.61 13.99 -8.43
C ASN A 288 26.31 12.71 -8.93
N GLU A 289 27.15 12.09 -8.10
CA GLU A 289 27.72 10.78 -8.37
C GLU A 289 26.60 9.75 -8.49
N LEU A 290 25.60 9.73 -7.58
CA LEU A 290 24.46 8.80 -7.70
C LEU A 290 23.68 8.99 -9.00
N ILE A 291 23.39 10.23 -9.39
CA ILE A 291 22.64 10.54 -10.63
C ILE A 291 23.41 10.01 -11.84
N THR A 292 24.71 10.34 -11.94
CA THR A 292 25.56 10.03 -13.09
C THR A 292 26.07 8.57 -13.11
N LEU A 293 25.91 7.84 -12.00
CA LEU A 293 26.37 6.46 -11.83
C LEU A 293 25.81 5.54 -12.92
N GLN A 294 26.69 5.06 -13.79
CA GLN A 294 26.36 4.04 -14.79
C GLN A 294 26.52 2.65 -14.18
N VAL A 295 25.42 1.89 -14.15
CA VAL A 295 25.43 0.51 -13.67
C VAL A 295 25.66 -0.43 -14.85
N PRO A 296 26.68 -1.32 -14.81
CA PRO A 296 26.95 -2.27 -15.88
C PRO A 296 25.74 -3.15 -16.19
N ASP A 297 25.51 -3.43 -17.47
CA ASP A 297 24.37 -4.28 -17.88
C ASP A 297 24.51 -5.70 -17.37
N THR A 298 25.74 -6.21 -17.19
CA THR A 298 26.00 -7.50 -16.52
C THR A 298 25.38 -7.54 -15.12
N PHE A 299 25.54 -6.45 -14.36
CA PHE A 299 25.00 -6.34 -13.02
C PHE A 299 23.47 -6.26 -13.05
N LYS A 300 22.91 -5.41 -13.94
CA LYS A 300 21.46 -5.31 -14.14
C LYS A 300 20.85 -6.68 -14.47
N GLN A 301 21.45 -7.41 -15.42
CA GLN A 301 20.98 -8.73 -15.80
C GLN A 301 21.07 -9.74 -14.65
N SER A 302 22.13 -9.70 -13.84
CA SER A 302 22.26 -10.57 -12.67
C SER A 302 21.14 -10.37 -11.62
N ILE A 303 20.54 -9.17 -11.56
CA ILE A 303 19.40 -8.87 -10.68
C ILE A 303 18.06 -9.25 -11.34
N LEU A 304 17.89 -8.87 -12.60
CA LEU A 304 16.62 -8.97 -13.35
C LEU A 304 16.33 -10.39 -13.83
N MET A 305 17.37 -11.16 -14.21
CA MET A 305 17.19 -12.55 -14.60
C MET A 305 16.79 -13.38 -13.39
N LYS A 306 15.50 -13.70 -13.29
CA LYS A 306 15.07 -14.86 -12.51
C LYS A 306 15.90 -16.03 -13.02
N LYS A 307 16.63 -16.76 -12.15
CA LYS A 307 17.16 -18.09 -12.47
C LYS A 307 15.97 -18.91 -12.96
N LYS A 308 15.74 -18.93 -14.28
CA LYS A 308 14.77 -19.82 -14.92
C LYS A 308 15.37 -21.18 -14.69
N ILE A 309 14.91 -21.86 -13.65
CA ILE A 309 15.16 -23.28 -13.54
C ILE A 309 14.59 -23.87 -14.82
N LYS A 310 15.48 -24.39 -15.67
CA LYS A 310 15.09 -25.03 -16.92
C LYS A 310 14.36 -26.31 -16.52
N LEU A 311 13.03 -26.29 -16.36
CA LEU A 311 12.25 -27.52 -16.17
C LEU A 311 12.55 -28.53 -17.28
N ALA A 312 12.91 -28.04 -18.48
CA ALA A 312 13.36 -28.84 -19.61
C ALA A 312 14.62 -29.67 -19.33
N SER A 313 15.42 -29.36 -18.30
CA SER A 313 16.62 -30.14 -17.94
C SER A 313 16.39 -31.11 -16.78
N ILE A 314 15.17 -31.23 -16.26
CA ILE A 314 14.85 -32.12 -15.14
C ILE A 314 14.23 -33.40 -15.71
N SER A 315 14.67 -34.54 -15.18
CA SER A 315 14.23 -35.88 -15.59
C SER A 315 13.70 -36.69 -14.39
N CYS A 316 12.99 -37.77 -14.70
CA CYS A 316 12.59 -38.74 -13.68
C CYS A 316 13.79 -39.58 -13.27
N ILE A 317 14.05 -39.67 -11.95
CA ILE A 317 15.18 -40.44 -11.39
C ILE A 317 14.76 -41.82 -10.83
N ALA A 318 13.54 -42.27 -11.09
CA ALA A 318 13.05 -43.58 -10.66
C ALA A 318 13.54 -44.70 -11.61
N PRO A 319 14.35 -45.69 -11.15
CA PRO A 319 15.00 -46.68 -12.01
C PRO A 319 14.04 -47.57 -12.83
N TRP A 320 12.84 -47.84 -12.32
CA TRP A 320 11.84 -48.69 -12.98
C TRP A 320 10.92 -47.92 -13.96
N CYS A 321 11.16 -46.62 -14.15
CA CYS A 321 10.28 -45.77 -14.94
C CYS A 321 10.66 -45.76 -16.43
N SER A 322 9.68 -45.79 -17.33
CA SER A 322 9.92 -45.64 -18.78
C SER A 322 10.46 -44.27 -19.20
N ASN A 323 10.31 -43.26 -18.32
CA ASN A 323 10.85 -41.90 -18.47
C ASN A 323 12.13 -41.68 -17.65
N PHE A 324 12.77 -42.74 -17.15
CA PHE A 324 14.04 -42.63 -16.44
C PHE A 324 15.07 -41.87 -17.28
N GLU A 325 15.68 -40.84 -16.69
CA GLU A 325 16.67 -39.93 -17.30
C GLU A 325 16.21 -39.14 -18.55
N LYS A 326 14.97 -39.33 -19.01
CA LYS A 326 14.39 -38.51 -20.09
C LYS A 326 14.02 -37.12 -19.57
N THR A 327 14.65 -36.11 -20.15
CA THR A 327 14.48 -34.71 -19.75
C THR A 327 13.16 -34.13 -20.26
N GLY A 328 12.56 -33.22 -19.49
CA GLY A 328 11.34 -32.52 -19.89
C GLY A 328 10.04 -33.34 -19.80
N CYS A 329 10.11 -34.60 -19.34
CA CYS A 329 8.94 -35.46 -19.19
C CYS A 329 8.13 -35.22 -17.90
N LEU A 330 8.60 -34.36 -16.99
CA LEU A 330 7.92 -34.08 -15.72
C LEU A 330 6.86 -32.99 -15.87
N GLU A 331 5.70 -33.21 -15.25
CA GLU A 331 4.60 -32.26 -15.25
C GLU A 331 4.49 -31.51 -13.91
N LYS A 332 4.13 -30.23 -13.95
CA LYS A 332 3.97 -29.40 -12.74
C LYS A 332 2.69 -29.72 -11.98
N LEU A 333 2.78 -29.81 -10.65
CA LEU A 333 1.64 -29.84 -9.73
C LEU A 333 1.13 -28.41 -9.45
N VAL A 334 -0.11 -28.26 -9.00
CA VAL A 334 -0.75 -26.95 -8.72
C VAL A 334 -0.03 -26.18 -7.58
N THR A 335 0.46 -26.88 -6.57
CA THR A 335 1.18 -26.26 -5.45
C THR A 335 2.66 -26.04 -5.82
N ASN A 336 3.05 -24.82 -6.18
CA ASN A 336 4.44 -24.52 -6.56
C ASN A 336 5.41 -24.34 -5.37
N PHE A 337 4.89 -24.28 -4.13
CA PHE A 337 5.66 -23.99 -2.93
C PHE A 337 4.95 -24.47 -1.67
N LYS A 338 5.68 -25.10 -0.73
CA LYS A 338 5.26 -25.24 0.67
C LYS A 338 6.45 -24.94 1.57
N ARG A 339 6.22 -24.05 2.54
CA ARG A 339 7.17 -23.73 3.60
C ARG A 339 7.11 -24.80 4.68
N ARG A 340 8.26 -25.35 5.09
CA ARG A 340 8.35 -26.27 6.24
C ARG A 340 9.01 -25.55 7.42
N ALA A 341 8.68 -25.97 8.64
CA ALA A 341 9.28 -25.42 9.86
C ALA A 341 10.80 -25.68 9.91
N ASP A 342 11.25 -26.79 9.32
CA ASP A 342 12.65 -27.24 9.35
C ASP A 342 13.42 -26.82 8.10
N SER A 343 13.49 -25.50 7.84
CA SER A 343 14.41 -24.78 6.91
C SER A 343 14.64 -25.28 5.47
N ASN A 344 14.03 -26.39 5.06
CA ASN A 344 14.15 -27.04 3.75
C ASN A 344 12.91 -26.70 2.91
N ASP A 345 12.89 -25.46 2.43
CA ASP A 345 11.88 -25.00 1.49
C ASP A 345 11.99 -25.78 0.18
N LEU A 346 10.91 -26.45 -0.20
CA LEU A 346 10.78 -27.16 -1.48
C LEU A 346 10.02 -26.26 -2.46
N LEU A 347 10.54 -26.17 -3.68
CA LEU A 347 10.04 -25.34 -4.77
C LEU A 347 9.69 -26.22 -5.97
N TYR A 348 8.80 -25.75 -6.84
CA TYR A 348 8.50 -26.39 -8.13
C TYR A 348 8.10 -27.87 -8.01
N TYR A 349 6.92 -28.12 -7.46
CA TYR A 349 6.44 -29.48 -7.28
C TYR A 349 6.05 -30.06 -8.64
N MET A 350 6.53 -31.27 -8.92
CA MET A 350 6.38 -31.95 -10.19
C MET A 350 5.99 -33.41 -9.97
N TYR A 351 5.53 -34.08 -11.01
CA TYR A 351 5.37 -35.54 -11.01
C TYR A 351 5.68 -36.12 -12.38
N CYS A 352 6.05 -37.40 -12.41
CA CYS A 352 6.24 -38.13 -13.67
C CYS A 352 4.91 -38.75 -14.13
N PRO A 353 4.45 -38.53 -15.38
CA PRO A 353 3.19 -39.11 -15.85
C PRO A 353 3.27 -40.64 -16.08
N SER A 354 4.48 -41.21 -16.19
CA SER A 354 4.65 -42.66 -16.35
C SER A 354 4.63 -43.40 -15.01
N CYS A 355 5.50 -43.02 -14.07
CA CYS A 355 5.60 -43.69 -12.77
C CYS A 355 4.81 -43.01 -11.65
N PHE A 356 4.33 -41.78 -11.82
CA PHE A 356 3.64 -41.00 -10.79
C PHE A 356 4.46 -40.68 -9.53
N CYS A 357 5.79 -40.89 -9.56
CA CYS A 357 6.68 -40.34 -8.53
C CYS A 357 6.55 -38.81 -8.49
N GLU A 358 6.48 -38.25 -7.29
CA GLU A 358 6.46 -36.81 -7.08
C GLU A 358 7.86 -36.29 -6.79
N TYR A 359 8.18 -35.13 -7.37
CA TYR A 359 9.45 -34.46 -7.24
C TYR A 359 9.27 -33.01 -6.77
N ALA A 360 10.30 -32.44 -6.19
CA ALA A 360 10.44 -31.00 -5.98
C ALA A 360 11.92 -30.62 -6.05
N LEU A 361 12.19 -29.32 -6.13
CA LEU A 361 13.52 -28.78 -6.05
C LEU A 361 13.80 -28.26 -4.65
N ASN A 362 14.96 -28.59 -4.10
CA ASN A 362 15.44 -27.93 -2.89
C ASN A 362 15.94 -26.51 -3.19
N VAL A 363 16.35 -25.79 -2.14
CA VAL A 363 16.86 -24.40 -2.25
C VAL A 363 18.13 -24.30 -3.12
N ASN A 364 18.87 -25.40 -3.26
CA ASN A 364 20.07 -25.51 -4.10
C ASN A 364 19.74 -25.82 -5.57
N GLY A 365 18.48 -26.15 -5.89
CA GLY A 365 18.04 -26.52 -7.24
C GLY A 365 18.22 -28.01 -7.57
N GLU A 366 18.49 -28.85 -6.59
CA GLU A 366 18.61 -30.30 -6.76
C GLU A 366 17.23 -30.96 -6.70
N THR A 367 17.06 -32.03 -7.48
CA THR A 367 15.80 -32.77 -7.57
C THR A 367 15.67 -33.74 -6.40
N VAL A 368 14.59 -33.61 -5.64
CA VAL A 368 14.27 -34.44 -4.48
C VAL A 368 12.96 -35.17 -4.74
N GLU A 369 12.97 -36.49 -4.58
CA GLU A 369 11.77 -37.32 -4.65
C GLU A 369 10.96 -37.23 -3.35
N ARG A 370 9.63 -37.16 -3.45
CA ARG A 370 8.71 -36.88 -2.34
C ARG A 370 7.80 -38.05 -1.97
N THR A 371 7.70 -39.06 -2.82
CA THR A 371 6.85 -40.23 -2.62
C THR A 371 7.51 -41.32 -1.75
N ASN A 372 8.82 -41.25 -1.53
CA ASN A 372 9.69 -42.27 -0.92
C ASN A 372 9.76 -43.60 -1.70
N PHE A 373 9.25 -43.65 -2.93
CA PHE A 373 9.27 -44.88 -3.72
C PHE A 373 10.68 -45.27 -4.13
N ILE A 374 11.56 -44.31 -4.41
CA ILE A 374 12.95 -44.61 -4.79
C ILE A 374 13.72 -45.22 -3.61
N MET A 375 13.55 -44.63 -2.42
CA MET A 375 14.09 -45.20 -1.19
C MET A 375 13.50 -46.59 -0.93
N GLY A 376 12.19 -46.75 -1.10
CA GLY A 376 11.51 -48.04 -0.97
C GLY A 376 12.01 -49.08 -1.97
N TYR A 377 12.29 -48.69 -3.21
CA TYR A 377 12.83 -49.58 -4.24
C TYR A 377 14.19 -50.11 -3.84
N ASN A 378 15.10 -49.22 -3.43
CA ASN A 378 16.44 -49.59 -2.98
C ASN A 378 16.39 -50.50 -1.75
N ALA A 379 15.39 -50.33 -0.89
CA ALA A 379 15.21 -51.17 0.30
C ALA A 379 14.60 -52.54 -0.01
N LEU A 380 13.83 -52.69 -1.09
CA LEU A 380 13.06 -53.90 -1.41
C LEU A 380 13.67 -54.76 -2.53
N LYS A 381 14.49 -54.18 -3.42
CA LYS A 381 14.97 -54.85 -4.66
C LYS A 381 15.76 -56.14 -4.44
N ASP A 382 16.47 -56.28 -3.32
CA ASP A 382 17.37 -57.41 -3.06
C ASP A 382 16.75 -58.45 -2.10
N LEU A 383 15.47 -58.31 -1.74
CA LEU A 383 14.84 -59.12 -0.69
C LEU A 383 13.92 -60.20 -1.26
N LYS A 384 14.17 -61.46 -0.89
CA LYS A 384 13.29 -62.61 -1.22
C LYS A 384 12.11 -62.77 -0.25
N HIS A 385 12.24 -62.29 0.98
CA HIS A 385 11.20 -62.32 2.03
C HIS A 385 11.12 -60.98 2.77
N VAL A 386 9.89 -60.54 3.08
CA VAL A 386 9.62 -59.19 3.61
C VAL A 386 9.45 -59.23 5.13
N ASN A 387 10.48 -58.83 5.89
CA ASN A 387 10.32 -58.46 7.30
C ASN A 387 10.26 -56.92 7.42
N PHE A 388 9.07 -56.38 7.67
CA PHE A 388 8.85 -54.93 7.74
C PHE A 388 9.65 -54.21 8.82
N HIS A 389 9.92 -54.87 9.95
CA HIS A 389 10.65 -54.24 11.06
C HIS A 389 12.13 -54.04 10.71
N ASP A 390 12.78 -55.06 10.16
CA ASP A 390 14.19 -54.99 9.79
C ASP A 390 14.43 -54.00 8.63
N ILE A 391 13.51 -53.97 7.66
CA ILE A 391 13.57 -53.04 6.53
C ILE A 391 13.35 -51.61 7.01
N SER A 392 12.40 -51.40 7.93
CA SER A 392 12.13 -50.07 8.50
C SER A 392 13.37 -49.52 9.21
N TYR A 393 14.04 -50.34 10.02
CA TYR A 393 15.27 -49.97 10.72
C TYR A 393 16.41 -49.63 9.74
N LYS A 394 16.64 -50.46 8.71
CA LYS A 394 17.74 -50.26 7.75
C LYS A 394 17.52 -49.12 6.76
N SER A 395 16.27 -48.85 6.35
CA SER A 395 15.94 -47.85 5.33
C SER A 395 15.55 -46.48 5.88
N GLY A 396 15.26 -46.39 7.18
CA GLY A 396 14.69 -45.20 7.81
C GLY A 396 13.23 -44.91 7.40
N LEU A 397 12.60 -45.80 6.63
CA LEU A 397 11.19 -45.69 6.26
C LEU A 397 10.30 -46.24 7.36
N SER A 398 9.23 -45.54 7.71
CA SER A 398 8.18 -46.08 8.58
C SER A 398 7.50 -47.30 7.94
N ILE A 399 6.95 -48.17 8.78
CA ILE A 399 6.19 -49.36 8.33
C ILE A 399 5.05 -48.98 7.37
N ASP A 400 4.38 -47.85 7.60
CA ASP A 400 3.33 -47.37 6.69
C ASP A 400 3.89 -46.90 5.34
N GLN A 401 5.06 -46.23 5.31
CA GLN A 401 5.73 -45.91 4.05
C GLN A 401 6.10 -47.18 3.28
N LEU A 402 6.59 -48.22 3.96
CA LEU A 402 6.91 -49.50 3.33
C LEU A 402 5.66 -50.17 2.75
N LYS A 403 4.54 -50.21 3.49
CA LYS A 403 3.26 -50.73 2.99
C LYS A 403 2.78 -49.99 1.74
N ARG A 404 2.93 -48.65 1.71
CA ARG A 404 2.63 -47.81 0.53
C ARG A 404 3.52 -48.16 -0.65
N CYS A 405 4.83 -48.31 -0.44
CA CYS A 405 5.76 -48.75 -1.48
C CYS A 405 5.35 -50.09 -2.07
N ILE A 406 5.00 -51.08 -1.23
CA ILE A 406 4.54 -52.39 -1.71
C ILE A 406 3.24 -52.28 -2.50
N GLY A 407 2.25 -51.52 -2.02
CA GLY A 407 1.02 -51.30 -2.77
C GLY A 407 1.30 -50.69 -4.16
N TYR A 408 2.20 -49.72 -4.21
CA TYR A 408 2.65 -49.08 -5.45
C TYR A 408 3.40 -50.05 -6.40
N PHE A 409 4.34 -50.86 -5.90
CA PHE A 409 5.12 -51.80 -6.72
C PHE A 409 4.32 -53.03 -7.16
N SER A 410 3.36 -53.48 -6.34
CA SER A 410 2.50 -54.63 -6.64
C SER A 410 1.63 -54.44 -7.89
N THR A 411 1.36 -53.20 -8.28
CA THR A 411 0.56 -52.88 -9.48
C THR A 411 1.40 -52.66 -10.73
N ARG A 412 2.73 -52.75 -10.63
CA ARG A 412 3.69 -52.42 -11.69
C ARG A 412 4.67 -53.54 -12.01
N ASN A 413 4.52 -54.69 -11.34
CA ASN A 413 5.37 -55.88 -11.49
C ASN A 413 6.88 -55.54 -11.45
N VAL A 414 7.26 -54.63 -10.55
CA VAL A 414 8.66 -54.16 -10.43
C VAL A 414 9.55 -55.19 -9.72
N PHE A 415 8.96 -56.05 -8.90
CA PHE A 415 9.68 -57.10 -8.17
C PHE A 415 9.00 -58.46 -8.36
N GLU A 416 9.80 -59.52 -8.42
CA GLU A 416 9.35 -60.92 -8.34
C GLU A 416 9.12 -61.37 -6.88
N ILE A 417 8.69 -60.47 -6.01
CA ILE A 417 8.49 -60.81 -4.60
C ILE A 417 7.13 -61.52 -4.50
N ASN A 418 7.12 -62.64 -3.80
CA ASN A 418 5.95 -63.46 -3.46
C ASN A 418 5.04 -62.72 -2.45
N ILE A 419 4.62 -61.50 -2.79
CA ILE A 419 3.65 -60.71 -2.05
C ILE A 419 2.33 -61.09 -2.67
N ASN A 420 1.38 -61.61 -1.86
CA ASN A 420 0.01 -61.89 -2.29
C ASN A 420 -0.51 -60.73 -3.14
N HIS A 421 -0.44 -60.87 -4.47
CA HIS A 421 -0.85 -59.85 -5.40
C HIS A 421 -2.37 -59.81 -5.30
N ALA A 422 -2.89 -58.75 -4.68
CA ALA A 422 -4.31 -58.45 -4.79
C ALA A 422 -4.56 -58.12 -6.27
N ILE A 423 -5.03 -59.11 -7.03
CA ILE A 423 -5.48 -58.91 -8.41
C ILE A 423 -6.59 -57.88 -8.35
N CYS A 424 -6.31 -56.69 -8.89
CA CYS A 424 -7.27 -55.60 -8.86
C CYS A 424 -8.43 -55.94 -9.81
N LYS A 425 -9.63 -56.13 -9.25
CA LYS A 425 -10.85 -56.35 -10.02
C LYS A 425 -11.22 -55.07 -10.75
N GLU A 426 -11.45 -55.18 -12.05
CA GLU A 426 -11.75 -54.04 -12.92
C GLU A 426 -13.01 -53.26 -12.48
N SER A 427 -14.05 -53.97 -12.02
CA SER A 427 -15.28 -53.35 -11.50
C SER A 427 -15.02 -52.46 -10.27
N LEU A 428 -14.11 -52.88 -9.39
CA LEU A 428 -13.77 -52.14 -8.17
C LEU A 428 -12.83 -50.96 -8.47
N LEU A 429 -11.94 -51.10 -9.46
CA LEU A 429 -11.14 -49.99 -9.99
C LEU A 429 -12.05 -48.91 -10.59
N ASN A 430 -13.01 -49.28 -11.42
CA ASN A 430 -13.97 -48.35 -12.01
C ASN A 430 -14.79 -47.60 -10.95
N LEU A 431 -15.21 -48.30 -9.89
CA LEU A 431 -15.89 -47.68 -8.75
C LEU A 431 -14.99 -46.66 -8.01
N PHE A 432 -13.71 -47.01 -7.78
CA PHE A 432 -12.74 -46.10 -7.15
C PHE A 432 -12.52 -44.86 -8.03
N GLU A 433 -12.31 -45.05 -9.34
CA GLU A 433 -12.14 -43.96 -10.28
C GLU A 433 -13.35 -43.03 -10.34
N ALA A 434 -14.56 -43.59 -10.36
CA ALA A 434 -15.80 -42.82 -10.33
C ALA A 434 -15.89 -41.97 -9.05
N ALA A 435 -15.64 -42.56 -7.88
CA ALA A 435 -15.65 -41.84 -6.62
C ALA A 435 -14.58 -40.73 -6.57
N ILE A 436 -13.38 -40.99 -7.11
CA ILE A 436 -12.39 -39.92 -7.26
C ILE A 436 -12.91 -38.85 -8.21
N LYS A 437 -13.48 -39.19 -9.38
CA LYS A 437 -14.06 -38.24 -10.36
C LYS A 437 -15.16 -37.37 -9.74
N ASP A 438 -15.97 -37.94 -8.86
CA ASP A 438 -17.07 -37.25 -8.15
C ASP A 438 -16.59 -36.40 -6.97
N GLY A 439 -15.33 -36.54 -6.55
CA GLY A 439 -14.73 -35.69 -5.51
C GLY A 439 -14.80 -36.28 -4.11
N THR A 440 -15.09 -37.58 -3.98
CA THR A 440 -15.01 -38.28 -2.71
C THR A 440 -13.57 -38.27 -2.18
N ASN A 441 -13.40 -37.94 -0.90
CA ASN A 441 -12.10 -37.90 -0.26
C ASN A 441 -11.51 -39.33 -0.12
N ILE A 442 -10.21 -39.49 -0.38
CA ILE A 442 -9.50 -40.79 -0.26
C ILE A 442 -9.67 -41.42 1.14
N ASN A 443 -9.75 -40.61 2.20
CA ASN A 443 -9.98 -41.11 3.56
C ASN A 443 -11.37 -41.72 3.76
N VAL A 444 -12.37 -41.28 2.97
CA VAL A 444 -13.71 -41.88 2.96
C VAL A 444 -13.67 -43.20 2.18
N ILE A 445 -13.02 -43.20 1.02
CA ILE A 445 -12.84 -44.41 0.20
C ILE A 445 -12.11 -45.51 1.01
N LYS A 446 -11.07 -45.15 1.76
CA LYS A 446 -10.33 -46.06 2.65
C LYS A 446 -11.23 -46.78 3.67
N LYS A 447 -12.36 -46.18 4.06
CA LYS A 447 -13.30 -46.72 5.06
C LYS A 447 -14.41 -47.57 4.46
N TRP A 448 -14.47 -47.75 3.14
CA TRP A 448 -15.46 -48.61 2.53
C TRP A 448 -15.34 -50.04 3.06
N SER A 449 -16.47 -50.69 3.33
CA SER A 449 -16.53 -52.07 3.83
C SER A 449 -16.12 -53.13 2.80
N ILE A 450 -15.78 -52.71 1.58
CA ILE A 450 -15.43 -53.57 0.46
C ILE A 450 -13.95 -53.98 0.44
N TRP A 451 -13.12 -53.39 1.31
CA TRP A 451 -11.70 -53.76 1.44
C TRP A 451 -11.55 -54.93 2.41
N ASN A 452 -10.92 -56.02 1.96
CA ASN A 452 -10.61 -57.16 2.83
C ASN A 452 -9.52 -56.81 3.85
N ASN A 453 -8.57 -55.97 3.45
CA ASN A 453 -7.52 -55.46 4.33
C ASN A 453 -6.93 -54.14 3.80
N TYR A 454 -6.11 -53.49 4.62
CA TYR A 454 -5.46 -52.22 4.26
C TYR A 454 -4.52 -52.34 3.06
N GLN A 455 -3.89 -53.50 2.85
CA GLN A 455 -2.95 -53.72 1.76
C GLN A 455 -3.68 -53.74 0.41
N GLU A 456 -4.86 -54.38 0.36
CA GLU A 456 -5.73 -54.36 -0.81
C GLU A 456 -6.09 -52.92 -1.18
N PHE A 457 -6.58 -52.11 -0.23
CA PHE A 457 -6.85 -50.69 -0.48
C PHE A 457 -5.63 -49.95 -1.07
N LEU A 458 -4.43 -50.19 -0.54
CA LEU A 458 -3.20 -49.55 -1.04
C LEU A 458 -2.87 -49.95 -2.48
N SER A 459 -3.10 -51.21 -2.86
CA SER A 459 -2.93 -51.67 -4.25
C SER A 459 -3.88 -50.92 -5.20
N TYR A 460 -5.16 -50.77 -4.87
CA TYR A 460 -6.07 -49.95 -5.69
C TYR A 460 -5.71 -48.46 -5.67
N ARG A 461 -5.39 -47.90 -4.50
CA ARG A 461 -5.02 -46.48 -4.32
C ARG A 461 -3.83 -46.05 -5.17
N TYR A 462 -2.83 -46.94 -5.33
CA TYR A 462 -1.63 -46.68 -6.10
C TYR A 462 -1.63 -47.34 -7.49
N HIS A 463 -2.77 -47.88 -7.90
CA HIS A 463 -2.96 -48.39 -9.26
C HIS A 463 -2.77 -47.27 -10.28
N HIS A 464 -2.21 -47.61 -11.46
CA HIS A 464 -1.89 -46.63 -12.51
C HIS A 464 -3.12 -45.79 -12.91
N ALA A 465 -4.26 -46.44 -13.15
CA ALA A 465 -5.49 -45.79 -13.59
C ALA A 465 -6.05 -44.80 -12.54
N VAL A 466 -6.02 -45.20 -11.26
CA VAL A 466 -6.46 -44.37 -10.13
C VAL A 466 -5.57 -43.12 -9.96
N LEU A 467 -4.25 -43.29 -10.04
CA LEU A 467 -3.30 -42.17 -9.97
C LEU A 467 -3.46 -41.22 -11.16
N ALA A 468 -3.70 -41.74 -12.37
CA ALA A 468 -3.96 -40.93 -13.55
C ALA A 468 -5.19 -40.03 -13.35
N VAL A 469 -6.29 -40.60 -12.82
CA VAL A 469 -7.51 -39.84 -12.51
C VAL A 469 -7.24 -38.76 -11.45
N GLU A 470 -6.55 -39.10 -10.35
CA GLU A 470 -6.21 -38.15 -9.29
C GLU A 470 -5.37 -36.97 -9.82
N LYS A 471 -4.38 -37.23 -10.68
CA LYS A 471 -3.54 -36.17 -11.26
C LYS A 471 -4.27 -35.38 -12.36
N SER A 472 -5.19 -36.00 -13.11
CA SER A 472 -6.01 -35.30 -14.12
C SER A 472 -6.97 -34.27 -13.51
N LYS A 473 -7.51 -34.53 -12.30
CA LYS A 473 -8.31 -33.54 -11.56
C LYS A 473 -7.55 -32.25 -11.28
N VAL A 474 -6.27 -32.39 -10.95
CA VAL A 474 -5.36 -31.27 -10.69
C VAL A 474 -5.11 -30.46 -11.98
N LYS A 475 -5.13 -31.10 -13.16
CA LYS A 475 -5.07 -30.43 -14.48
C LYS A 475 -6.38 -29.72 -14.86
N LYS A 476 -7.55 -30.33 -14.65
CA LYS A 476 -8.85 -29.68 -14.97
C LYS A 476 -9.10 -28.40 -14.14
N GLN A 477 -8.56 -28.30 -12.94
CA GLN A 477 -8.55 -27.04 -12.17
C GLN A 477 -7.66 -25.94 -12.80
N LYS A 478 -6.72 -26.31 -13.67
CA LYS A 478 -5.74 -25.43 -14.32
C LYS A 478 -6.24 -24.93 -15.69
N ASP A 479 -7.01 -25.76 -16.40
CA ASP A 479 -7.49 -25.51 -17.77
C ASP A 479 -8.96 -25.11 -17.84
N ALA A 480 -9.67 -25.02 -16.71
CA ALA A 480 -11.00 -24.41 -16.69
C ALA A 480 -10.87 -22.97 -17.20
N PRO A 481 -11.49 -22.63 -18.35
CA PRO A 481 -11.65 -21.24 -18.71
C PRO A 481 -12.39 -20.60 -17.53
N VAL A 482 -11.92 -19.47 -17.05
CA VAL A 482 -12.78 -18.60 -16.24
C VAL A 482 -13.88 -18.17 -17.19
N GLU A 483 -14.98 -18.92 -17.22
CA GLU A 483 -16.16 -18.66 -18.02
C GLU A 483 -16.66 -17.26 -17.68
N LYS A 484 -16.34 -16.31 -18.55
CA LYS A 484 -16.79 -14.91 -18.41
C LYS A 484 -18.32 -14.81 -18.36
N SER A 485 -19.06 -15.80 -18.89
CA SER A 485 -20.52 -15.87 -18.83
C SER A 485 -21.05 -16.09 -17.42
N ASN A 486 -20.42 -16.97 -16.63
CA ASN A 486 -20.84 -17.25 -15.25
C ASN A 486 -20.56 -16.08 -14.31
N LYS A 487 -19.48 -15.33 -14.54
CA LYS A 487 -19.11 -14.16 -13.71
C LYS A 487 -20.10 -12.99 -13.85
N ILE A 488 -20.65 -12.78 -15.06
CA ILE A 488 -21.67 -11.76 -15.30
C ILE A 488 -22.96 -12.12 -14.54
N ASN A 489 -23.45 -13.36 -14.69
CA ASN A 489 -24.64 -13.81 -13.97
C ASN A 489 -24.48 -13.73 -12.44
N GLN A 490 -23.29 -14.08 -11.91
CA GLN A 490 -22.98 -14.01 -10.48
C GLN A 490 -22.95 -12.57 -9.95
N LEU A 491 -22.36 -11.63 -10.69
CA LEU A 491 -22.37 -10.22 -10.32
C LEU A 491 -23.79 -9.63 -10.36
N THR A 492 -24.62 -10.05 -11.31
CA THR A 492 -26.04 -9.66 -11.36
C THR A 492 -26.77 -10.14 -10.11
N THR A 493 -26.54 -11.38 -9.66
CA THR A 493 -27.17 -11.88 -8.42
C THR A 493 -26.74 -11.09 -7.17
N VAL A 494 -25.47 -10.70 -7.09
CA VAL A 494 -24.98 -9.82 -6.03
C VAL A 494 -25.66 -8.45 -6.11
N GLU A 495 -25.80 -7.89 -7.30
CA GLU A 495 -26.48 -6.61 -7.51
C GLU A 495 -27.95 -6.64 -7.11
N ASP A 496 -28.68 -7.68 -7.47
CA ASP A 496 -30.10 -7.84 -7.11
C ASP A 496 -30.27 -7.96 -5.60
N THR A 497 -29.36 -8.67 -4.92
CA THR A 497 -29.34 -8.77 -3.46
C THR A 497 -29.09 -7.41 -2.81
N LEU A 498 -28.18 -6.62 -3.37
CA LEU A 498 -27.89 -5.27 -2.88
C LEU A 498 -29.06 -4.31 -3.11
N LYS A 499 -29.77 -4.43 -4.23
CA LYS A 499 -31.03 -3.68 -4.49
C LYS A 499 -32.12 -4.04 -3.49
N GLN A 500 -32.26 -5.31 -3.14
CA GLN A 500 -33.17 -5.74 -2.08
C GLN A 500 -32.78 -5.16 -0.71
N PHE A 501 -31.48 -5.12 -0.40
CA PHE A 501 -31.00 -4.55 0.86
C PHE A 501 -31.25 -3.05 0.94
N LEU A 502 -31.11 -2.31 -0.17
CA LEU A 502 -31.50 -0.91 -0.24
C LEU A 502 -33.00 -0.71 -0.02
N THR A 503 -33.83 -1.55 -0.65
CA THR A 503 -35.30 -1.45 -0.57
C THR A 503 -35.82 -1.76 0.83
N ASN A 504 -35.23 -2.77 1.49
CA ASN A 504 -35.64 -3.23 2.82
C ASN A 504 -34.87 -2.54 3.96
N ASP A 505 -34.05 -1.54 3.65
CA ASP A 505 -33.18 -0.82 4.61
C ASP A 505 -32.29 -1.74 5.47
N LYS A 506 -31.87 -2.89 4.93
CA LYS A 506 -30.99 -3.87 5.60
C LYS A 506 -29.53 -3.46 5.43
N ASP A 507 -28.74 -3.50 6.51
CA ASP A 507 -27.33 -3.04 6.47
C ASP A 507 -26.49 -3.77 5.41
N ILE A 508 -25.89 -2.98 4.51
CA ILE A 508 -25.01 -3.50 3.45
C ILE A 508 -23.61 -3.72 4.02
N THR A 509 -23.34 -4.98 4.36
CA THR A 509 -22.02 -5.47 4.76
C THR A 509 -21.66 -6.72 3.98
N ILE A 510 -20.36 -6.97 3.78
CA ILE A 510 -19.89 -8.17 3.08
C ILE A 510 -20.42 -9.44 3.75
N ASN A 511 -20.50 -9.46 5.08
CA ASN A 511 -21.02 -10.60 5.84
C ASN A 511 -22.52 -10.82 5.59
N ASN A 512 -23.32 -9.75 5.57
CA ASN A 512 -24.76 -9.86 5.31
C ASN A 512 -25.05 -10.34 3.89
N VAL A 513 -24.28 -9.85 2.91
CA VAL A 513 -24.38 -10.30 1.51
C VAL A 513 -23.94 -11.77 1.38
N CYS A 514 -22.89 -12.18 2.08
CA CYS A 514 -22.43 -13.57 2.13
C CYS A 514 -23.50 -14.51 2.72
N SER A 515 -24.13 -14.11 3.82
CA SER A 515 -25.18 -14.90 4.48
C SER A 515 -26.41 -15.08 3.59
N GLU A 516 -26.83 -14.04 2.87
CA GLU A 516 -28.00 -14.09 1.98
C GLU A 516 -27.73 -14.98 0.76
N LEU A 517 -26.55 -14.82 0.15
CA LEU A 517 -26.15 -15.60 -1.03
C LEU A 517 -25.61 -16.99 -0.70
N LYS A 518 -25.46 -17.33 0.59
CA LYS A 518 -24.87 -18.59 1.09
C LYS A 518 -23.48 -18.86 0.51
N VAL A 519 -22.64 -17.82 0.42
CA VAL A 519 -21.26 -17.92 -0.10
C VAL A 519 -20.25 -17.30 0.87
N SER A 520 -18.96 -17.62 0.68
CA SER A 520 -17.89 -17.04 1.50
C SER A 520 -17.47 -15.64 1.02
N PRO A 521 -16.86 -14.81 1.89
CA PRO A 521 -16.31 -13.51 1.51
C PRO A 521 -15.28 -13.61 0.37
N GLU A 522 -14.43 -14.63 0.38
CA GLU A 522 -13.44 -14.90 -0.69
C GLU A 522 -14.11 -15.16 -2.04
N THR A 523 -15.30 -15.77 -2.03
CA THR A 523 -16.10 -16.02 -3.24
C THR A 523 -16.65 -14.72 -3.82
N ILE A 524 -17.19 -13.84 -2.98
CA ILE A 524 -17.63 -12.50 -3.42
C ILE A 524 -16.46 -11.67 -3.98
N ARG A 525 -15.27 -11.77 -3.35
CA ARG A 525 -14.07 -11.09 -3.82
C ARG A 525 -13.60 -11.60 -5.17
N SER A 526 -13.65 -12.92 -5.40
CA SER A 526 -13.25 -13.51 -6.69
C SER A 526 -14.21 -13.12 -7.82
N TRP A 527 -15.49 -12.92 -7.51
CA TRP A 527 -16.49 -12.37 -8.43
C TRP A 527 -16.27 -10.89 -8.75
N GLY A 528 -15.50 -10.15 -7.93
CA GLY A 528 -15.31 -8.71 -8.08
C GLY A 528 -16.39 -7.85 -7.39
N GLY A 529 -17.22 -8.45 -6.52
CA GLY A 529 -18.35 -7.77 -5.90
C GLY A 529 -18.00 -6.69 -4.87
N ASN A 530 -16.73 -6.52 -4.49
CA ASN A 530 -16.30 -5.53 -3.49
C ASN A 530 -16.61 -4.08 -3.91
N GLU A 531 -16.37 -3.73 -5.18
CA GLU A 531 -16.64 -2.39 -5.69
C GLU A 531 -18.13 -2.10 -5.71
N LEU A 532 -18.92 -3.11 -6.11
CA LEU A 532 -20.37 -3.05 -6.14
C LEU A 532 -20.95 -2.85 -4.72
N ILE A 533 -20.51 -3.67 -3.75
CA ILE A 533 -20.91 -3.55 -2.34
C ILE A 533 -20.52 -2.18 -1.78
N SER A 534 -19.33 -1.67 -2.09
CA SER A 534 -18.88 -0.35 -1.67
C SER A 534 -19.77 0.77 -2.23
N THR A 535 -20.15 0.67 -3.50
CA THR A 535 -21.01 1.64 -4.18
C THR A 535 -22.40 1.67 -3.54
N TYR A 536 -23.03 0.51 -3.39
CA TYR A 536 -24.36 0.38 -2.78
C TYR A 536 -24.37 0.79 -1.30
N LYS A 537 -23.27 0.54 -0.56
CA LYS A 537 -23.11 1.00 0.83
C LYS A 537 -23.07 2.53 0.91
N ASN A 538 -22.44 3.20 -0.05
CA ASN A 538 -22.46 4.67 -0.11
C ASN A 538 -23.85 5.19 -0.47
N MET A 539 -24.54 4.55 -1.43
CA MET A 539 -25.93 4.90 -1.77
C MET A 539 -26.88 4.73 -0.58
N GLN A 540 -26.75 3.64 0.18
CA GLN A 540 -27.53 3.42 1.41
C GLN A 540 -27.29 4.52 2.44
N LYS A 541 -26.02 4.90 2.62
CA LYS A 541 -25.64 5.97 3.54
C LYS A 541 -26.24 7.31 3.12
N GLU A 542 -26.17 7.67 1.84
CA GLU A 542 -26.75 8.90 1.31
C GLU A 542 -28.27 8.92 1.45
N SER A 543 -28.96 7.82 1.12
CA SER A 543 -30.41 7.68 1.29
C SER A 543 -30.86 7.82 2.75
N ARG A 544 -30.14 7.18 3.68
CA ARG A 544 -30.42 7.30 5.13
C ARG A 544 -30.17 8.72 5.65
N LEU A 545 -29.11 9.38 5.17
CA LEU A 545 -28.83 10.77 5.52
C LEU A 545 -29.95 11.70 5.01
N GLU A 546 -30.43 11.51 3.77
CA GLU A 546 -31.51 12.33 3.22
C GLU A 546 -32.85 12.08 3.94
N LYS A 547 -33.16 10.83 4.30
CA LYS A 547 -34.34 10.50 5.11
C LYS A 547 -34.25 11.15 6.50
N GLN A 548 -33.09 11.07 7.14
CA GLN A 548 -32.84 11.70 8.44
C GLN A 548 -32.97 13.23 8.35
N LYS A 549 -32.46 13.85 7.28
CA LYS A 549 -32.60 15.29 7.02
C LYS A 549 -34.08 15.70 6.95
N ASN A 550 -34.88 14.98 6.17
CA ASN A 550 -36.30 15.27 6.01
C ASN A 550 -37.08 15.08 7.31
N GLU A 551 -36.79 14.02 8.06
CA GLU A 551 -37.38 13.77 9.37
C GLU A 551 -37.05 14.90 10.36
N LEU A 552 -35.76 15.25 10.50
CA LEU A 552 -35.33 16.32 11.40
C LEU A 552 -35.95 17.67 11.05
N ASN A 553 -36.03 18.00 9.76
CA ASN A 553 -36.66 19.24 9.29
C ASN A 553 -38.16 19.28 9.62
N SER A 554 -38.88 18.17 9.39
CA SER A 554 -40.31 18.08 9.71
C SER A 554 -40.57 18.22 11.21
N ARG A 555 -39.79 17.53 12.05
CA ARG A 555 -39.88 17.61 13.52
C ARG A 555 -39.52 18.99 14.04
N ALA A 556 -38.51 19.65 13.48
CA ALA A 556 -38.16 21.01 13.85
C ALA A 556 -39.31 21.98 13.56
N LYS A 557 -39.91 21.92 12.36
CA LYS A 557 -41.08 22.74 12.01
C LYS A 557 -42.25 22.52 12.97
N SER A 558 -42.57 21.27 13.31
CA SER A 558 -43.60 20.94 14.30
C SER A 558 -43.27 21.49 15.70
N PHE A 559 -42.00 21.43 16.12
CA PHE A 559 -41.57 21.97 17.40
C PHE A 559 -41.79 23.48 17.53
N PHE A 560 -41.41 24.25 16.50
CA PHE A 560 -41.63 25.69 16.49
C PHE A 560 -43.12 26.04 16.47
N LYS A 561 -43.94 25.28 15.73
CA LYS A 561 -45.40 25.48 15.69
C LYS A 561 -46.07 25.22 17.04
N SER A 562 -45.60 24.22 17.79
CA SER A 562 -46.16 23.88 19.11
C SER A 562 -45.67 24.78 20.26
N ASN A 563 -44.72 25.67 20.00
CA ASN A 563 -44.12 26.59 21.00
C ASN A 563 -44.24 28.06 20.57
N ASP A 564 -45.32 28.39 19.87
CA ASP A 564 -45.63 29.71 19.29
C ASP A 564 -45.52 30.89 20.27
N LYS A 565 -45.75 30.66 21.57
CA LYS A 565 -45.79 31.72 22.61
C LYS A 565 -44.60 31.73 23.57
N LYS A 566 -43.57 30.90 23.36
CA LYS A 566 -42.42 30.81 24.27
C LYS A 566 -41.11 31.02 23.54
N LYS A 567 -40.17 31.72 24.19
CA LYS A 567 -38.79 31.83 23.72
C LYS A 567 -38.11 30.46 23.81
N ILE A 568 -37.42 30.09 22.74
CA ILE A 568 -36.74 28.81 22.59
C ILE A 568 -35.24 29.01 22.78
N LEU A 569 -34.66 28.32 23.76
CA LEU A 569 -33.21 28.26 23.94
C LEU A 569 -32.60 27.28 22.95
N ASN A 570 -31.29 27.44 22.71
CA ASN A 570 -30.59 26.60 21.74
C ASN A 570 -30.62 25.12 22.12
N GLY A 571 -30.66 24.77 23.41
CA GLY A 571 -30.74 23.38 23.87
C GLY A 571 -32.09 22.72 23.62
N ASP A 572 -33.19 23.48 23.71
CA ASP A 572 -34.55 22.94 23.73
C ASP A 572 -34.92 22.23 22.42
N LEU A 573 -34.54 22.83 21.29
CA LEU A 573 -34.78 22.25 19.98
C LEU A 573 -34.02 20.94 19.79
N TYR A 574 -32.72 20.90 20.10
CA TYR A 574 -31.91 19.69 19.90
C TYR A 574 -32.27 18.58 20.89
N ASN A 575 -32.70 18.93 22.10
CA ASN A 575 -33.26 17.98 23.06
C ASN A 575 -34.55 17.35 22.52
N TYR A 576 -35.46 18.14 21.94
CA TYR A 576 -36.69 17.64 21.33
C TYR A 576 -36.45 16.78 20.08
N LEU A 577 -35.46 17.15 19.26
CA LEU A 577 -35.07 16.37 18.09
C LEU A 577 -34.37 15.05 18.47
N GLY A 578 -33.90 14.91 19.71
CA GLY A 578 -33.18 13.72 20.19
C GLY A 578 -31.80 13.55 19.52
N VAL A 579 -31.25 14.62 18.95
CA VAL A 579 -29.95 14.61 18.25
C VAL A 579 -29.09 15.78 18.69
N GLY A 580 -27.80 15.51 18.93
CA GLY A 580 -26.85 16.55 19.31
C GLY A 580 -26.57 17.53 18.17
N ARG A 581 -26.46 18.83 18.48
CA ARG A 581 -26.12 19.89 17.50
C ARG A 581 -24.89 19.57 16.66
N THR A 582 -23.85 19.00 17.28
CA THR A 582 -22.61 18.63 16.59
C THR A 582 -22.84 17.54 15.53
N ILE A 583 -23.80 16.64 15.75
CA ILE A 583 -24.16 15.57 14.81
C ILE A 583 -24.91 16.17 13.62
N VAL A 584 -25.89 17.04 13.89
CA VAL A 584 -26.62 17.77 12.83
C VAL A 584 -25.67 18.64 12.02
N TRP A 585 -24.75 19.38 12.66
CA TRP A 585 -23.76 20.21 11.96
C TRP A 585 -22.79 19.41 11.09
N ARG A 586 -22.39 18.22 11.55
CA ARG A 586 -21.47 17.33 10.82
C ARG A 586 -22.15 16.66 9.62
N ASN A 587 -23.41 16.26 9.75
CA ASN A 587 -24.12 15.48 8.74
C ASN A 587 -24.99 16.35 7.81
N HIS A 588 -25.54 17.46 8.31
CA HIS A 588 -26.48 18.39 7.64
C HIS A 588 -26.22 19.85 8.08
N PRO A 589 -25.07 20.44 7.71
CA PRO A 589 -24.73 21.82 8.12
C PRO A 589 -25.78 22.85 7.69
N GLU A 590 -26.48 22.62 6.58
CA GLU A 590 -27.59 23.44 6.10
C GLU A 590 -28.78 23.45 7.07
N LEU A 591 -29.11 22.31 7.69
CA LEU A 591 -30.18 22.25 8.70
C LEU A 591 -29.75 22.93 9.99
N ALA A 592 -28.49 22.79 10.40
CA ALA A 592 -27.98 23.47 11.58
C ALA A 592 -28.06 25.01 11.43
N TYR A 593 -27.81 25.52 10.22
CA TYR A 593 -28.01 26.92 9.89
C TYR A 593 -29.50 27.29 9.88
N LEU A 594 -30.34 26.53 9.17
CA LEU A 594 -31.78 26.76 9.10
C LEU A 594 -32.42 26.80 10.49
N PHE A 595 -32.09 25.86 11.37
CA PHE A 595 -32.60 25.81 12.74
C PHE A 595 -32.16 27.00 13.58
N SER A 596 -30.94 27.52 13.34
CA SER A 596 -30.45 28.72 14.00
C SER A 596 -31.24 29.96 13.55
N GLU A 597 -31.52 30.08 12.24
CA GLU A 597 -32.30 31.19 11.69
C GLU A 597 -33.78 31.12 12.13
N MET A 598 -34.43 29.96 11.98
CA MET A 598 -35.81 29.73 12.46
C MET A 598 -35.98 30.10 13.94
N ARG A 599 -34.98 29.77 14.79
CA ARG A 599 -35.01 30.13 16.22
C ARG A 599 -34.90 31.64 16.44
N LYS A 600 -34.04 32.33 15.68
CA LYS A 600 -33.91 33.79 15.79
C LYS A 600 -35.21 34.46 15.39
N GLU A 601 -35.75 34.11 14.23
CA GLU A 601 -37.02 34.63 13.71
C GLU A 601 -38.17 34.40 14.70
N HIS A 602 -38.32 33.16 15.20
CA HIS A 602 -39.33 32.81 16.21
C HIS A 602 -39.20 33.64 17.48
N ASN A 603 -37.99 33.74 18.06
CA ASN A 603 -37.79 34.48 19.30
C ASN A 603 -37.98 36.00 19.13
N THR A 604 -37.66 36.53 17.96
CA THR A 604 -37.96 37.94 17.62
C THR A 604 -39.45 38.18 17.52
N LEU A 605 -40.21 37.26 16.91
CA LEU A 605 -41.68 37.32 16.84
C LEU A 605 -42.32 37.26 18.23
N VAL A 606 -41.93 36.29 19.06
CA VAL A 606 -42.42 36.18 20.45
C VAL A 606 -42.10 37.45 21.25
N GLN A 607 -40.91 38.02 21.09
CA GLN A 607 -40.53 39.26 21.78
C GLN A 607 -41.33 40.49 21.28
N SER A 608 -41.73 40.52 20.01
CA SER A 608 -42.59 41.57 19.48
C SER A 608 -44.03 41.46 19.98
N GLN A 609 -44.55 40.23 20.14
CA GLN A 609 -45.87 39.95 20.71
C GLN A 609 -45.93 40.26 22.22
N GLU A 610 -44.88 39.90 22.98
CA GLU A 610 -44.75 40.28 24.39
C GLU A 610 -44.75 41.81 24.58
N LYS A 611 -44.19 42.57 23.63
CA LYS A 611 -44.18 44.04 23.69
C LYS A 611 -45.52 44.67 23.30
N SER A 612 -46.30 44.05 22.40
CA SER A 612 -47.65 44.52 22.07
C SER A 612 -48.66 44.21 23.18
N ASP A 613 -48.48 43.10 23.92
CA ASP A 613 -49.38 42.70 25.02
C ASP A 613 -49.16 43.50 26.33
N ILE A 614 -48.02 44.19 26.48
CA ILE A 614 -47.70 45.03 27.65
C ILE A 614 -48.05 46.52 27.41
N GLY A 615 -48.47 46.87 26.19
CA GLY A 615 -48.92 48.21 25.82
C GLY A 615 -50.44 48.33 25.76
N TYR A 616 -51.10 48.35 26.91
CA TYR A 616 -52.40 48.98 27.18
C TYR A 616 -52.44 49.53 28.60
#